data_AF-A0A0P6WEE8-F1
#
_entry.id   AF-A0A0P6WEE8-F1
#
_cell.length_a   1.000
_cell.length_b   1.000
_cell.length_c   1.000
_cell.angle_alpha   90.00
_cell.angle_beta   90.00
_cell.angle_gamma   90.00
#
_symmetry.space_group_name_H-M   'P 1'
#
loop_
_entity.id
_entity.type
_entity.pdbx_description
1 polymer ?
#
loop_
_entity_poly.entity_id
_entity_poly.type
_entity_poly.pdbx_seq_one_letter_code
_entity_poly.pdbx_strand_id
1 'polypeptide(L)'
;MEIVAILFVVVTLPLIIGTGRKFKLYAGGIVIGNALLFLIGELIIKMQTDFFSLGRQEWYKQGFSEDMGKWVVPFFLLGVAIFLILVNIRMIQQFLKRKDGIRWVWIAFVVVIDVFALFLVPMLLFFVAFMFFPFAP
;
A
#
# COMPACT_ATOMS: atom_id res chain seq x y z
N MET A 1 1.52 -8.07 -9.73
CA MET A 1 1.59 -7.07 -8.65
C MET A 1 0.78 -5.82 -8.99
N GLU A 2 0.49 -5.61 -10.26
CA GLU A 2 -0.37 -4.56 -10.82
C GLU A 2 -1.75 -4.51 -10.17
N ILE A 3 -2.36 -5.68 -9.90
CA ILE A 3 -3.65 -5.77 -9.19
C ILE A 3 -3.56 -5.17 -7.79
N VAL A 4 -2.45 -5.36 -7.08
CA VAL A 4 -2.24 -4.81 -5.73
C VAL A 4 -2.10 -3.28 -5.79
N ALA A 5 -1.40 -2.75 -6.78
CA ALA A 5 -1.30 -1.31 -7.01
C ALA A 5 -2.66 -0.68 -7.33
N ILE A 6 -3.47 -1.35 -8.16
CA ILE A 6 -4.85 -0.91 -8.47
C ILE A 6 -5.71 -0.94 -7.21
N LEU A 7 -5.67 -2.04 -6.45
CA LEU A 7 -6.41 -2.15 -5.18
C LEU A 7 -5.99 -1.05 -4.20
N PHE A 8 -4.69 -0.75 -4.09
CA PHE A 8 -4.21 0.36 -3.28
C PHE A 8 -4.87 1.67 -3.68
N VAL A 9 -4.89 2.02 -4.98
CA VAL A 9 -5.53 3.27 -5.45
C VAL A 9 -7.04 3.26 -5.19
N VAL A 10 -7.73 2.17 -5.53
CA VAL A 10 -9.20 2.04 -5.39
C VAL A 10 -9.65 2.12 -3.95
N VAL A 11 -8.89 1.54 -3.01
CA VAL A 11 -9.22 1.54 -1.58
C VAL A 11 -8.82 2.86 -0.92
N THR A 12 -7.75 3.51 -1.38
CA THR A 12 -7.18 4.70 -0.72
C THR A 12 -7.80 6.01 -1.19
N LEU A 13 -8.10 6.17 -2.48
CA LEU A 13 -8.69 7.42 -3.00
C LEU A 13 -10.05 7.80 -2.35
N PRO A 14 -10.97 6.85 -2.08
CA PRO A 14 -12.22 7.16 -1.40
C PRO A 14 -12.02 7.83 -0.05
N LEU A 15 -10.89 7.57 0.65
CA LEU A 15 -10.60 8.15 1.96
C LEU A 15 -10.47 9.68 1.91
N ILE A 16 -10.11 10.22 0.75
CA ILE A 16 -9.89 11.65 0.50
C ILE A 16 -11.19 12.36 0.08
N ILE A 17 -12.28 11.63 -0.14
CA ILE A 17 -13.60 12.22 -0.43
C ILE A 17 -14.08 12.98 0.81
N GLY A 18 -14.52 14.23 0.62
CA GLY A 18 -15.01 15.10 1.69
C GLY A 18 -13.96 15.97 2.38
N THR A 19 -12.68 15.87 1.98
CA THR A 19 -11.61 16.77 2.41
C THR A 19 -11.57 18.05 1.56
N GLY A 20 -10.84 19.08 2.01
CA GLY A 20 -10.65 20.32 1.24
C GLY A 20 -9.94 20.09 -0.11
N ARG A 21 -10.18 20.99 -1.08
CA ARG A 21 -9.67 20.89 -2.47
C ARG A 21 -8.14 20.77 -2.54
N LYS A 22 -7.42 21.60 -1.76
CA LYS A 22 -5.95 21.55 -1.71
C LYS A 22 -5.46 20.20 -1.19
N PHE A 23 -5.99 19.73 -0.04
CA PHE A 23 -5.63 18.44 0.53
C PHE A 23 -5.92 17.29 -0.45
N LYS A 24 -7.06 17.33 -1.15
CA LYS A 24 -7.43 16.32 -2.12
C LYS A 24 -6.43 16.21 -3.28
N LEU A 25 -5.95 17.35 -3.78
CA LEU A 25 -4.94 17.38 -4.84
C LEU A 25 -3.59 16.84 -4.37
N TYR A 26 -3.11 17.27 -3.20
CA TYR A 26 -1.83 16.78 -2.66
C TYR A 26 -1.88 15.29 -2.28
N ALA A 27 -2.87 14.89 -1.48
CA ALA A 27 -3.01 13.50 -1.04
C ALA A 27 -3.33 12.57 -2.22
N GLY A 28 -4.21 12.98 -3.13
CA GLY A 28 -4.50 12.23 -4.35
C GLY A 28 -3.27 12.11 -5.26
N GLY A 29 -2.49 13.18 -5.39
CA GLY A 29 -1.21 13.16 -6.10
C GLY A 29 -0.18 12.22 -5.47
N ILE A 30 -0.10 12.16 -4.14
CA ILE A 30 0.77 11.20 -3.43
C ILE A 30 0.31 9.77 -3.67
N VAL A 31 -0.99 9.47 -3.57
CA VAL A 31 -1.54 8.12 -3.80
C VAL A 31 -1.30 7.66 -5.23
N ILE A 32 -1.70 8.48 -6.21
CA ILE A 32 -1.55 8.13 -7.64
C ILE A 32 -0.07 8.12 -8.03
N GLY A 33 0.70 9.11 -7.60
CA GLY A 33 2.13 9.20 -7.86
C GLY A 33 2.89 8.00 -7.30
N ASN A 34 2.58 7.58 -6.08
CA ASN A 34 3.17 6.38 -5.50
C ASN A 34 2.82 5.11 -6.29
N ALA A 35 1.56 4.95 -6.69
CA ALA A 35 1.14 3.80 -7.49
C ALA A 35 1.81 3.78 -8.87
N LEU A 36 1.90 4.93 -9.54
CA LEU A 36 2.60 5.05 -10.82
C LEU A 36 4.09 4.76 -10.69
N LEU A 37 4.73 5.30 -9.65
CA LEU A 37 6.15 5.09 -9.41
C LEU A 37 6.45 3.61 -9.12
N PHE A 38 5.60 2.95 -8.34
CA PHE A 38 5.65 1.51 -8.13
C PHE A 38 5.57 0.73 -9.46
N LEU A 39 4.56 1.03 -10.29
CA LEU A 39 4.34 0.35 -11.57
C LEU A 39 5.49 0.58 -12.56
N ILE A 40 6.02 1.80 -12.64
CA ILE A 40 7.16 2.13 -13.50
C ILE A 40 8.39 1.34 -13.06
N GLY A 41 8.70 1.31 -11.75
CA GLY A 41 9.82 0.53 -11.24
C GLY A 41 9.64 -0.98 -11.46
N GLU A 42 8.42 -1.50 -11.26
CA GLU A 42 8.09 -2.91 -11.57
C GLU A 42 8.36 -3.23 -13.04
N LEU A 43 7.94 -2.36 -13.96
CA LEU A 43 8.19 -2.53 -15.40
C LEU A 43 9.68 -2.49 -15.75
N ILE A 44 10.43 -1.56 -15.16
CA ILE A 44 11.88 -1.46 -15.36
C ILE A 44 12.57 -2.75 -14.93
N ILE A 45 12.25 -3.28 -13.74
CA ILE A 45 12.85 -4.52 -13.24
C ILE A 45 12.48 -5.70 -14.15
N LYS A 46 11.22 -5.79 -14.60
CA LYS A 46 10.81 -6.83 -15.56
C LYS A 46 11.56 -6.76 -16.88
N MET A 47 11.83 -5.55 -17.37
CA MET A 47 12.64 -5.35 -18.58
C MET A 47 14.11 -5.74 -18.37
N GLN A 48 14.69 -5.42 -17.22
CA GLN A 48 16.09 -5.73 -16.90
C GLN A 48 16.34 -7.22 -16.63
N THR A 49 15.34 -7.93 -16.15
CA THR A 49 15.44 -9.34 -15.74
C THR A 49 14.90 -10.29 -16.81
N ASP A 50 14.70 -9.82 -18.04
CA ASP A 50 14.20 -10.63 -19.16
C ASP A 50 12.88 -11.38 -18.83
N PHE A 51 12.03 -10.78 -17.98
CA PHE A 51 10.79 -11.41 -17.52
C PHE A 51 9.82 -11.75 -18.66
N PHE A 52 9.86 -10.99 -19.75
CA PHE A 52 8.97 -11.16 -20.90
C PHE A 52 9.46 -12.21 -21.91
N SER A 53 10.74 -12.58 -21.86
CA SER A 53 11.37 -13.56 -22.76
C SER A 53 11.60 -14.91 -22.07
N LEU A 54 11.91 -14.90 -20.78
CA LEU A 54 12.11 -16.11 -19.97
C LEU A 54 10.79 -16.76 -19.54
N GLY A 55 10.77 -18.09 -19.49
CA GLY A 55 9.67 -18.82 -18.85
C GLY A 55 9.60 -18.48 -17.35
N ARG A 56 8.39 -18.39 -16.79
CA ARG A 56 8.20 -17.95 -15.38
C ARG A 56 9.06 -18.74 -14.38
N GLN A 57 9.16 -20.07 -14.52
CA GLN A 57 10.01 -20.90 -13.66
C GLN A 57 11.50 -20.61 -13.82
N GLU A 58 11.94 -20.30 -15.03
CA GLU A 58 13.33 -20.01 -15.35
C GLU A 58 13.75 -18.65 -14.77
N TRP A 59 12.85 -17.67 -14.85
CA TRP A 59 13.02 -16.38 -14.21
C TRP A 59 13.17 -16.48 -12.68
N TYR A 60 12.35 -17.31 -12.02
CA TYR A 60 12.48 -17.58 -10.58
C TYR A 60 13.80 -18.32 -10.24
N LYS A 61 14.24 -19.27 -11.08
CA LYS A 61 15.49 -20.01 -10.86
C LYS A 61 16.74 -19.13 -10.97
N GLN A 62 16.67 -18.04 -11.73
CA GLN A 62 17.76 -17.07 -11.85
C GLN A 62 17.83 -16.09 -10.65
N GLY A 63 16.93 -16.22 -9.67
CA GLY A 63 16.93 -15.39 -8.45
C GLY A 63 16.37 -13.99 -8.64
N PHE A 64 15.87 -13.65 -9.85
CA PHE A 64 15.33 -12.32 -10.15
C PHE A 64 14.08 -11.94 -9.34
N SER A 65 13.43 -12.92 -8.70
CA SER A 65 12.37 -12.66 -7.74
C SER A 65 12.83 -11.80 -6.56
N GLU A 66 14.08 -11.95 -6.12
CA GLU A 66 14.62 -11.16 -5.02
C GLU A 66 14.79 -9.69 -5.39
N ASP A 67 15.22 -9.41 -6.63
CA ASP A 67 15.39 -8.04 -7.12
C ASP A 67 14.04 -7.33 -7.24
N MET A 68 13.00 -8.05 -7.67
CA MET A 68 11.62 -7.56 -7.58
C MET A 68 11.18 -7.36 -6.12
N GLY A 69 11.53 -8.27 -5.21
CA GLY A 69 11.24 -8.17 -3.79
C GLY A 69 11.82 -6.94 -3.12
N LYS A 70 13.07 -6.59 -3.44
CA LYS A 70 13.76 -5.38 -2.95
C LYS A 70 13.03 -4.09 -3.35
N TRP A 71 12.30 -4.11 -4.46
CA TRP A 71 11.44 -3.01 -4.87
C TRP A 71 10.06 -3.09 -4.23
N VAL A 72 9.44 -4.26 -4.23
CA VAL A 72 8.07 -4.43 -3.75
C VAL A 72 7.92 -4.16 -2.26
N VAL A 73 8.83 -4.69 -1.43
CA VAL A 73 8.70 -4.63 0.03
C VAL A 73 8.69 -3.19 0.56
N PRO A 74 9.61 -2.29 0.17
CA PRO A 74 9.56 -0.89 0.58
C PRO A 74 8.28 -0.17 0.12
N PHE A 75 7.82 -0.41 -1.11
CA PHE A 75 6.59 0.21 -1.62
C PHE A 75 5.34 -0.32 -0.94
N PHE A 76 5.33 -1.60 -0.56
CA PHE A 76 4.25 -2.16 0.25
C PHE A 76 4.16 -1.43 1.60
N LEU A 77 5.28 -1.29 2.30
CA LEU A 77 5.32 -0.57 3.59
C LEU A 77 4.89 0.89 3.44
N LEU A 78 5.38 1.58 2.40
CA LEU A 78 5.03 2.96 2.12
C LEU A 78 3.55 3.11 1.74
N GLY A 79 3.00 2.18 0.96
CA GLY A 79 1.57 2.15 0.63
C GLY A 79 0.71 1.93 1.87
N VAL A 80 1.08 0.99 2.73
CA VAL A 80 0.41 0.77 4.03
C VAL A 80 0.47 2.03 4.89
N ALA A 81 1.62 2.70 4.99
CA ALA A 81 1.76 3.93 5.77
C ALA A 81 0.84 5.04 5.22
N ILE A 82 0.83 5.27 3.91
CA ILE A 82 -0.07 6.24 3.27
C ILE A 82 -1.53 5.91 3.60
N PHE A 83 -1.91 4.64 3.47
CA PHE A 83 -3.28 4.19 3.75
C PHE A 83 -3.67 4.47 5.21
N LEU A 84 -2.86 4.05 6.18
CA LEU A 84 -3.14 4.26 7.61
C LEU A 84 -3.19 5.74 7.98
N ILE A 85 -2.30 6.58 7.42
CA ILE A 85 -2.35 8.04 7.61
C ILE A 85 -3.66 8.61 7.10
N LEU A 86 -4.12 8.20 5.90
CA LEU A 86 -5.35 8.72 5.32
C LEU A 86 -6.60 8.23 6.06
N VAL A 87 -6.61 6.99 6.55
CA VAL A 87 -7.67 6.49 7.45
C VAL A 87 -7.74 7.37 8.70
N ASN A 88 -6.60 7.58 9.37
CA ASN A 88 -6.53 8.41 10.57
C ASN A 88 -7.02 9.84 10.31
N ILE A 89 -6.54 10.49 9.24
CA ILE A 89 -6.97 11.84 8.87
C ILE A 89 -8.49 11.90 8.63
N ARG A 90 -9.05 10.97 7.86
CA ARG A 90 -10.49 10.94 7.57
C ARG A 90 -11.30 10.80 8.86
N MET A 91 -10.87 9.92 9.75
CA MET A 91 -11.58 9.63 10.98
C MET A 91 -11.49 10.78 11.98
N ILE A 92 -10.32 11.42 12.11
CA ILE A 92 -10.16 12.65 12.91
C ILE A 92 -11.05 13.77 12.36
N GLN A 93 -11.15 13.93 11.03
CA GLN A 93 -12.07 14.91 10.46
C GLN A 93 -13.54 14.59 10.77
N GLN A 94 -13.93 13.30 10.78
CA GLN A 94 -15.28 12.90 11.19
C GLN A 94 -15.52 13.17 12.68
N PHE A 95 -14.53 12.96 13.53
CA PHE A 95 -14.57 13.30 14.95
C PHE A 95 -14.76 14.80 15.16
N LEU A 96 -13.96 15.65 14.51
CA LEU A 96 -14.01 17.11 14.66
C LEU A 96 -15.32 17.73 14.14
N LYS A 97 -15.97 17.11 13.15
CA LYS A 97 -17.23 17.61 12.58
C LYS A 97 -18.46 17.28 13.45
N ARG A 98 -18.39 16.30 14.35
CA ARG A 98 -19.54 15.85 15.15
C ARG A 98 -19.48 16.42 16.57
N LYS A 99 -20.60 16.97 17.05
CA LYS A 99 -20.72 17.54 18.42
C LYS A 99 -21.31 16.56 19.45
N ASP A 100 -21.78 15.40 19.01
CA ASP A 100 -22.51 14.46 19.85
C ASP A 100 -21.59 13.41 20.49
N GLY A 101 -22.08 12.70 21.52
CA GLY A 101 -21.37 11.61 22.19
C GLY A 101 -20.90 10.48 21.25
N ILE A 102 -21.53 10.35 20.07
CA ILE A 102 -21.14 9.44 18.98
C ILE A 102 -19.71 9.71 18.48
N ARG A 103 -19.12 10.90 18.74
CA ARG A 103 -17.73 11.20 18.36
C ARG A 103 -16.74 10.19 18.93
N TRP A 104 -16.96 9.69 20.15
CA TRP A 104 -16.05 8.77 20.80
C TRP A 104 -16.07 7.38 20.17
N VAL A 105 -17.20 6.97 19.57
CA VAL A 105 -17.31 5.73 18.79
C VAL A 105 -16.37 5.77 17.58
N TRP A 106 -16.24 6.92 16.92
CA TRP A 106 -15.33 7.08 15.79
C TRP A 106 -13.85 6.97 16.22
N ILE A 107 -13.47 7.54 17.37
CA ILE A 107 -12.12 7.37 17.91
C ILE A 107 -11.85 5.91 18.30
N ALA A 108 -12.79 5.27 19.00
CA ALA A 108 -12.64 3.86 19.38
C ALA A 108 -12.47 2.96 18.14
N PHE A 109 -13.21 3.25 17.05
CA PHE A 109 -13.07 2.54 15.78
C PHE A 109 -11.69 2.75 15.12
N VAL A 110 -11.11 3.96 15.21
CA VAL A 110 -9.72 4.20 14.75
C VAL A 110 -8.75 3.32 15.51
N VAL A 111 -8.82 3.34 16.84
CA VAL A 111 -7.91 2.56 17.69
C VAL A 111 -8.02 1.07 17.36
N VAL A 112 -9.24 0.56 17.15
CA VAL A 112 -9.45 -0.84 16.73
C VAL A 112 -8.81 -1.13 15.38
N ILE A 113 -8.96 -0.25 14.38
CA ILE A 113 -8.31 -0.41 13.07
C ILE A 113 -6.79 -0.40 13.21
N ASP A 114 -6.22 0.55 13.97
CA ASP A 114 -4.78 0.66 14.16
C ASP A 114 -4.21 -0.57 14.87
N VAL A 115 -4.90 -1.05 15.92
CA VAL A 115 -4.52 -2.31 16.61
C VAL A 115 -4.61 -3.49 15.65
N PHE A 116 -5.67 -3.59 14.84
CA PHE A 116 -5.78 -4.66 13.85
C PHE A 116 -4.67 -4.57 12.78
N ALA A 117 -4.31 -3.36 12.37
CA ALA A 117 -3.22 -3.12 11.44
C ALA A 117 -1.87 -3.57 12.00
N LEU A 118 -1.62 -3.45 13.31
CA LEU A 118 -0.40 -3.98 13.94
C LEU A 118 -0.22 -5.49 13.76
N PHE A 119 -1.30 -6.25 13.62
CA PHE A 119 -1.24 -7.69 13.36
C PHE A 119 -1.30 -8.00 11.87
N LEU A 120 -2.20 -7.34 11.15
CA LEU A 120 -2.46 -7.61 9.74
C LEU A 120 -1.29 -7.17 8.85
N VAL A 121 -0.66 -6.03 9.13
CA VAL A 121 0.44 -5.49 8.31
C VAL A 121 1.66 -6.41 8.33
N PRO A 122 2.17 -6.87 9.50
CA PRO A 122 3.27 -7.84 9.52
C PRO A 122 2.90 -9.17 8.87
N MET A 123 1.66 -9.64 9.03
CA MET A 123 1.19 -10.87 8.37
C MET A 123 1.20 -10.72 6.84
N LEU A 124 0.66 -9.62 6.31
CA LEU A 124 0.68 -9.32 4.87
C LEU A 124 2.12 -9.11 4.37
N LEU A 125 2.95 -8.43 5.15
CA LEU A 125 4.37 -8.24 4.84
C LEU A 125 5.09 -9.58 4.77
N PHE A 126 4.79 -10.53 5.66
CA PHE A 126 5.33 -11.88 5.61
C PHE A 126 4.93 -12.58 4.31
N PHE A 127 3.66 -12.51 3.89
CA PHE A 127 3.24 -13.08 2.61
C PHE A 127 3.94 -12.42 1.41
N VAL A 128 4.06 -11.09 1.42
CA VAL A 128 4.76 -10.35 0.37
C VAL A 128 6.23 -10.77 0.33
N ALA A 129 6.92 -10.74 1.48
CA ALA A 129 8.33 -11.13 1.55
C ALA A 129 8.52 -12.59 1.11
N PHE A 130 7.67 -13.51 1.56
CA PHE A 130 7.76 -14.93 1.20
C PHE A 130 7.57 -15.19 -0.30
N MET A 131 6.73 -14.39 -0.99
CA MET A 131 6.57 -14.50 -2.44
C MET A 131 7.83 -14.14 -3.24
N PHE A 132 8.69 -13.27 -2.71
CA PHE A 132 9.88 -12.78 -3.42
C PHE A 132 11.20 -13.35 -2.90
N PHE A 133 11.23 -13.75 -1.63
CA PHE A 133 12.36 -14.36 -0.95
C PHE A 133 11.98 -15.77 -0.45
N PRO A 134 11.66 -16.72 -1.34
CA PRO A 134 11.35 -18.08 -0.94
C PRO A 134 12.63 -18.76 -0.46
N PHE A 135 12.86 -18.71 0.86
CA PHE A 135 14.04 -19.26 1.55
C PHE A 135 15.35 -18.56 1.16
N ALA A 136 15.59 -17.37 1.70
CA ALA A 136 16.96 -16.98 2.03
C ALA A 136 17.55 -18.08 2.96
N PRO A 137 18.76 -18.59 2.70
CA PRO A 137 19.35 -19.67 3.50
C PRO A 137 19.43 -19.33 4.99
#